data_AF-A0A2N5JP34-F1
#
_entry.id   AF-A0A2N5JP34-F1
#
_cell.length_a   1.000
_cell.length_b   1.000
_cell.length_c   1.000
_cell.angle_alpha   90.00
_cell.angle_beta   90.00
_cell.angle_gamma   90.00
#
_symmetry.space_group_name_H-M   'P 1'
#
loop_
_entity.id
_entity.type
_entity.pdbx_description
1 polymer ?
#
loop_
_entity_poly.entity_id
_entity_poly.type
_entity_poly.pdbx_seq_one_letter_code
_entity_poly.pdbx_strand_id
1 'polypeptide(L)'
;MTTNQNTKNNTSLHIEGNLISGDYLADLITGSVKGQAPKDFDLSRTDKLADEIAMVWGEAKRLWANFRQIRSELEASSPGVSETRKFWVVPLLEYLGYQPVYKGEAEIVDGQTFAISHRAGIPLSQNSPSSSSPLSQNPPSYDNSL
;
A
#
# COMPACT_ATOMS: atom_id res chain seq x y z
N MET A 1 30.57 27.70 -3.40
CA MET A 1 30.50 26.24 -3.18
C MET A 1 29.44 26.05 -2.11
N THR A 2 28.24 25.56 -2.39
CA THR A 2 27.91 24.24 -2.96
C THR A 2 26.67 24.34 -3.85
N THR A 3 26.77 23.75 -5.05
CA THR A 3 25.66 23.60 -6.00
C THR A 3 24.93 22.31 -5.66
N ASN A 4 23.64 22.38 -5.31
CA ASN A 4 22.82 21.18 -5.19
C ASN A 4 22.21 20.87 -6.56
N GLN A 5 22.71 19.81 -7.17
CA GLN A 5 22.39 19.38 -8.52
C GLN A 5 21.13 18.50 -8.52
N ASN A 6 20.33 18.70 -9.57
CA ASN A 6 19.52 17.68 -10.23
C ASN A 6 18.12 17.36 -9.66
N THR A 7 17.20 18.33 -9.72
CA THR A 7 15.77 18.02 -9.77
C THR A 7 15.37 17.80 -11.23
N LYS A 8 15.42 16.55 -11.71
CA LYS A 8 14.52 16.16 -12.81
C LYS A 8 13.10 16.26 -12.25
N ASN A 9 12.41 17.35 -12.57
CA ASN A 9 11.03 17.59 -12.17
C ASN A 9 10.14 16.49 -12.77
N ASN A 10 9.85 15.45 -11.99
CA ASN A 10 8.75 14.53 -12.27
C ASN A 10 7.46 15.28 -11.89
N THR A 11 6.82 15.90 -12.88
CA THR A 11 5.61 16.73 -12.74
C THR A 11 4.41 16.02 -12.07
N SER A 12 4.51 14.72 -11.78
CA SER A 12 3.44 13.90 -11.20
C SER A 12 3.58 13.59 -9.71
N LEU A 13 4.70 13.90 -9.05
CA LEU A 13 4.95 13.48 -7.66
C LEU A 13 5.42 14.64 -6.77
N HIS A 14 4.70 14.89 -5.69
CA HIS A 14 5.06 15.82 -4.64
C HIS A 14 5.17 15.06 -3.31
N ILE A 15 6.35 15.07 -2.68
CA ILE A 15 6.60 14.42 -1.39
C ILE A 15 6.57 15.50 -0.31
N GLU A 16 5.75 15.29 0.71
CA GLU A 16 5.64 16.16 1.87
C GLU A 16 6.29 15.51 3.09
N GLY A 17 7.07 16.29 3.84
CA GLY A 17 7.82 15.81 5.00
C GLY A 17 9.08 15.00 4.63
N ASN A 18 9.60 14.24 5.60
CA ASN A 18 10.87 13.51 5.47
C ASN A 18 10.69 11.97 5.49
N LEU A 19 9.52 11.49 5.04
CA LEU A 19 9.17 10.06 5.08
C LEU A 19 9.79 9.24 3.95
N ILE A 20 10.09 9.87 2.81
CA ILE A 20 10.67 9.22 1.63
C ILE A 20 11.90 10.01 1.23
N SER A 21 13.06 9.35 1.17
CA SER A 21 14.31 10.00 0.74
C SER A 21 14.32 10.19 -0.78
N GLY A 22 15.06 11.21 -1.25
CA GLY A 22 15.21 11.45 -2.69
C GLY A 22 15.86 10.29 -3.43
N ASP A 23 16.83 9.61 -2.79
CA ASP A 23 17.55 8.47 -3.37
C ASP A 23 16.64 7.24 -3.56
N TYR A 24 15.65 7.05 -2.69
CA TYR A 24 14.70 5.93 -2.79
C TYR A 24 13.90 5.98 -4.09
N LEU A 25 13.54 7.18 -4.58
CA LEU A 25 12.87 7.31 -5.88
C LEU A 25 13.77 6.91 -7.05
N ALA A 26 15.07 7.20 -6.95
CA ALA A 26 16.02 6.79 -7.98
C ALA A 26 16.12 5.25 -8.02
N ASP A 27 16.23 4.61 -6.86
CA ASP A 27 16.27 3.15 -6.73
C ASP A 27 14.98 2.48 -7.21
N LEU A 28 13.83 3.14 -6.99
CA LEU A 28 12.54 2.65 -7.48
C LEU A 28 12.52 2.64 -9.01
N ILE A 29 12.92 3.75 -9.65
CA ILE A 29 12.94 3.89 -11.11
C ILE A 29 13.88 2.89 -11.78
N THR A 30 15.02 2.58 -11.16
CA THR A 30 15.98 1.60 -11.70
C THR A 30 15.56 0.14 -11.46
N GLY A 31 14.44 -0.11 -10.77
CA GLY A 31 14.02 -1.46 -10.41
C GLY A 31 14.87 -2.09 -9.31
N SER A 32 15.67 -1.30 -8.59
CA SER A 32 16.60 -1.77 -7.55
C SER A 32 15.91 -2.04 -6.21
N VAL A 33 14.71 -1.50 -6.01
CA VAL A 33 13.85 -1.79 -4.84
C VAL A 33 13.15 -3.14 -5.02
N LYS A 34 13.06 -3.93 -3.94
CA LYS A 34 12.32 -5.21 -3.89
C LYS A 34 10.81 -4.98 -4.04
N GLY A 35 10.07 -5.98 -4.50
CA GLY A 35 8.60 -5.89 -4.57
C GLY A 35 8.06 -5.24 -5.84
N GLN A 36 8.85 -5.23 -6.93
CA GLN A 36 8.49 -4.62 -8.21
C GLN A 36 8.24 -5.64 -9.33
N ALA A 37 8.44 -6.95 -9.08
CA ALA A 37 8.21 -7.98 -10.07
C ALA A 37 6.73 -8.42 -10.05
N PRO A 38 6.17 -8.92 -11.18
CA PRO A 38 4.77 -9.38 -11.23
C PRO A 38 4.40 -10.38 -10.12
N LYS A 39 5.32 -11.31 -9.81
CA LYS A 39 5.15 -12.31 -8.74
C LYS A 39 4.97 -11.70 -7.34
N ASP A 40 5.43 -10.46 -7.13
CA ASP A 40 5.33 -9.76 -5.85
C ASP A 40 3.90 -9.18 -5.64
N PHE A 41 3.05 -9.26 -6.68
CA PHE A 41 1.65 -8.85 -6.69
C PHE A 41 0.70 -10.04 -6.94
N ASP A 42 1.15 -11.27 -6.67
CA ASP A 42 0.41 -12.51 -6.93
C ASP A 42 -0.01 -12.72 -8.40
N LEU A 43 0.65 -12.06 -9.35
CA LEU A 43 0.39 -12.20 -10.78
C LEU A 43 1.11 -13.43 -11.36
N SER A 44 0.48 -14.09 -12.34
CA SER A 44 1.11 -15.20 -13.05
C SER A 44 2.24 -14.71 -13.96
N ARG A 45 3.13 -15.61 -14.38
CA ARG A 45 4.25 -15.27 -15.30
C ARG A 45 3.78 -14.78 -16.67
N THR A 46 2.56 -15.09 -17.06
CA THR A 46 1.96 -14.67 -18.34
C THR A 46 1.27 -13.32 -18.23
N ASP A 47 0.92 -12.89 -17.02
CA ASP A 47 0.27 -11.59 -16.80
C ASP A 47 1.31 -10.47 -16.86
N LYS A 48 0.95 -9.41 -17.58
CA LYS A 48 1.79 -8.22 -17.66
C LYS A 48 1.40 -7.27 -16.53
N LEU A 49 2.30 -7.07 -15.59
CA LEU A 49 2.13 -6.12 -14.49
C LEU A 49 1.70 -4.72 -14.98
N ALA A 50 2.21 -4.26 -16.12
CA ALA A 50 1.82 -2.98 -16.70
C ALA A 50 0.33 -2.93 -17.12
N ASP A 51 -0.21 -4.04 -17.63
CA ASP A 51 -1.62 -4.14 -18.03
C ASP A 51 -2.53 -4.16 -16.79
N GLU A 52 -2.10 -4.87 -15.74
CA GLU A 52 -2.78 -4.87 -14.43
C GLU A 52 -2.81 -3.46 -13.81
N ILE A 53 -1.67 -2.77 -13.79
CA ILE A 53 -1.59 -1.37 -13.32
C ILE A 53 -2.52 -0.48 -14.13
N ALA A 54 -2.55 -0.62 -15.46
CA ALA A 54 -3.40 0.19 -16.32
C ALA A 54 -4.89 -0.06 -16.03
N MET A 55 -5.28 -1.31 -15.80
CA MET A 55 -6.64 -1.69 -15.43
C MET A 55 -7.03 -1.11 -14.06
N VAL A 56 -6.24 -1.38 -13.01
CA VAL A 56 -6.50 -0.88 -11.65
C VAL A 56 -6.51 0.65 -11.61
N TRP A 57 -5.64 1.32 -12.37
CA TRP A 57 -5.68 2.78 -12.53
C TRP A 57 -6.98 3.27 -13.19
N GLY A 58 -7.50 2.53 -14.17
CA GLY A 58 -8.81 2.78 -14.76
C GLY A 58 -9.93 2.76 -13.71
N GLU A 59 -9.95 1.72 -12.88
CA GLU A 59 -10.92 1.56 -11.80
C GLU A 59 -10.77 2.66 -10.73
N ALA A 60 -9.54 2.99 -10.33
CA ALA A 60 -9.28 4.07 -9.38
C ALA A 60 -9.82 5.42 -9.87
N LYS A 61 -9.65 5.75 -11.16
CA LYS A 61 -10.24 6.96 -11.76
C LYS A 61 -11.77 6.92 -11.75
N ARG A 62 -12.37 5.76 -12.02
CA ARG A 62 -13.84 5.60 -11.99
C ARG A 62 -14.39 5.78 -10.58
N LEU A 63 -13.75 5.16 -9.58
CA LEU A 63 -14.08 5.35 -8.16
C LEU A 63 -13.99 6.83 -7.76
N TRP A 64 -12.91 7.50 -8.15
CA TRP A 64 -12.76 8.94 -7.88
C TRP A 64 -13.85 9.78 -8.53
N ALA A 65 -14.20 9.52 -9.79
CA ALA A 65 -15.27 10.23 -10.48
C ALA A 65 -16.62 10.07 -9.76
N ASN A 66 -16.96 8.84 -9.36
CA ASN A 66 -18.17 8.54 -8.61
C ASN A 66 -18.18 9.24 -7.24
N PHE A 67 -17.08 9.14 -6.49
CA PHE A 67 -16.97 9.79 -5.19
C PHE A 67 -17.13 11.31 -5.28
N ARG A 68 -16.58 11.96 -6.32
CA ARG A 68 -16.78 13.40 -6.52
C ARG A 68 -18.26 13.76 -6.70
N GLN A 69 -19.03 12.93 -7.41
CA GLN A 69 -20.47 13.15 -7.55
C GLN A 69 -21.17 13.03 -6.19
N ILE A 70 -20.96 11.93 -5.47
CA ILE A 70 -21.53 11.72 -4.12
C ILE A 70 -21.17 12.88 -3.20
N ARG A 71 -19.91 13.33 -3.23
CA ARG A 71 -19.44 14.46 -2.43
C ARG A 71 -20.14 15.77 -2.81
N SER A 72 -20.48 15.98 -4.07
CA SER A 72 -21.18 17.19 -4.52
C SER A 72 -22.63 17.26 -4.06
N GLU A 73 -23.23 16.11 -3.74
CA GLU A 73 -24.59 15.97 -3.24
C GLU A 73 -24.67 16.02 -1.70
N LEU A 74 -23.52 16.08 -1.01
CA LEU A 74 -23.48 16.17 0.44
C LEU A 74 -23.92 17.56 0.93
N GLU A 75 -24.70 17.55 2.01
CA GLU A 75 -25.02 18.76 2.78
C GLU A 75 -23.75 19.48 3.22
N ALA A 76 -23.76 20.82 3.17
CA ALA A 76 -22.59 21.64 3.47
C ALA A 76 -22.04 21.45 4.91
N SER A 77 -22.89 21.00 5.83
CA SER A 77 -22.53 20.69 7.23
C SER A 77 -22.00 19.27 7.42
N SER A 78 -22.11 18.40 6.41
CA SER A 78 -21.64 17.01 6.52
C SER A 78 -20.12 16.95 6.36
N PRO A 79 -19.39 16.30 7.29
CA PRO A 79 -17.96 16.11 7.15
C PRO A 79 -17.59 15.09 6.06
N GLY A 80 -18.55 14.31 5.53
CA GLY A 80 -18.35 13.39 4.41
C GLY A 80 -17.44 12.20 4.69
N VAL A 81 -17.12 11.93 5.96
CA VAL A 81 -16.13 10.91 6.36
C VAL A 81 -16.59 9.50 6.01
N SER A 82 -17.87 9.21 6.25
CA SER A 82 -18.47 7.90 5.96
C SER A 82 -18.49 7.62 4.46
N GLU A 83 -18.81 8.63 3.66
CA GLU A 83 -18.91 8.56 2.21
C GLU A 83 -17.52 8.42 1.59
N THR A 84 -16.56 9.22 2.04
CA THR A 84 -15.14 9.14 1.62
C THR A 84 -14.61 7.74 1.86
N ARG A 85 -14.87 7.18 3.05
CA ARG A 85 -14.46 5.83 3.40
C ARG A 85 -15.14 4.79 2.52
N LYS A 86 -16.47 4.81 2.44
CA LYS A 86 -17.29 3.77 1.82
C LYS A 86 -17.16 3.74 0.30
N PHE A 87 -17.14 4.91 -0.35
CA PHE A 87 -17.25 5.01 -1.80
C PHE A 87 -15.92 5.26 -2.51
N TRP A 88 -14.86 5.58 -1.77
CA TRP A 88 -13.55 5.82 -2.35
C TRP A 88 -12.45 4.99 -1.70
N VAL A 89 -12.21 5.17 -0.39
CA VAL A 89 -11.03 4.59 0.27
C VAL A 89 -11.08 3.06 0.32
N VAL A 90 -12.18 2.48 0.83
CA VAL A 90 -12.28 1.01 0.96
C VAL A 90 -12.24 0.34 -0.42
N PRO A 91 -13.04 0.74 -1.42
CA PRO A 91 -12.97 0.14 -2.76
C PRO A 91 -11.60 0.27 -3.42
N LEU A 92 -10.93 1.43 -3.25
CA LEU A 92 -9.59 1.62 -3.80
C LEU A 92 -8.58 0.63 -3.20
N LEU A 93 -8.64 0.42 -1.89
CA LEU A 93 -7.78 -0.54 -1.20
C LEU A 93 -8.06 -1.98 -1.63
N GLU A 94 -9.33 -2.34 -1.86
CA GLU A 94 -9.71 -3.65 -2.41
C GLU A 94 -9.12 -3.89 -3.81
N TYR A 95 -9.15 -2.90 -4.70
CA TYR A 95 -8.48 -3.00 -6.01
C TYR A 95 -6.95 -3.10 -5.92
N LEU A 96 -6.36 -2.63 -4.83
CA LEU A 96 -4.93 -2.77 -4.54
C LEU A 96 -4.60 -4.10 -3.83
N GLY A 97 -5.57 -5.02 -3.72
CA GLY A 97 -5.38 -6.34 -3.12
C GLY A 97 -5.49 -6.37 -1.59
N TYR A 98 -5.81 -5.25 -0.95
CA TYR A 98 -6.07 -5.23 0.49
C TYR A 98 -7.47 -5.76 0.80
N GLN A 99 -7.66 -6.26 2.02
CA GLN A 99 -8.96 -6.64 2.56
C GLN A 99 -9.22 -5.83 3.84
N PRO A 100 -9.63 -4.55 3.72
CA PRO A 100 -9.82 -3.69 4.89
C PRO A 100 -10.98 -4.20 5.75
N VAL A 101 -10.70 -4.51 7.01
CA VAL A 101 -11.71 -4.90 8.00
C VAL A 101 -11.95 -3.74 8.96
N TYR A 102 -13.21 -3.37 9.14
CA TYR A 102 -13.60 -2.33 10.09
C TYR A 102 -13.28 -2.76 11.54
N LYS A 103 -12.71 -1.82 12.29
CA LYS A 103 -12.47 -1.93 13.74
C LYS A 103 -13.23 -0.79 14.42
N GLY A 104 -14.21 -1.16 15.23
CA GLY A 104 -15.03 -0.22 15.99
C GLY A 104 -14.36 0.29 17.27
N GLU A 105 -13.25 -0.31 17.68
CA GLU A 105 -12.51 0.03 18.90
C GLU A 105 -11.15 0.63 18.54
N ALA A 106 -10.71 1.59 19.35
CA ALA A 106 -9.39 2.18 19.21
C ALA A 106 -8.31 1.15 19.54
N GLU A 107 -7.19 1.22 18.84
CA GLU A 107 -6.08 0.32 19.02
C GLU A 107 -5.11 0.88 20.05
N ILE A 108 -4.57 0.01 20.90
CA ILE A 108 -3.51 0.36 21.85
C ILE A 108 -2.20 -0.19 21.33
N VAL A 109 -1.25 0.70 21.03
CA VAL A 109 0.12 0.36 20.62
C VAL A 109 1.06 1.06 21.58
N ASP A 110 1.93 0.30 22.25
CA ASP A 110 2.89 0.81 23.24
C ASP A 110 2.27 1.72 24.32
N GLY A 111 1.06 1.36 24.78
CA GLY A 111 0.31 2.11 25.78
C GLY A 111 -0.36 3.40 25.28
N GLN A 112 -0.26 3.70 23.98
CA GLN A 112 -0.94 4.83 23.35
C GLN A 112 -2.16 4.37 22.56
N THR A 113 -3.23 5.16 22.64
CA THR A 113 -4.51 4.87 21.97
C THR A 113 -4.59 5.57 20.62
N PHE A 114 -4.81 4.80 19.55
CA PHE A 114 -4.96 5.27 18.19
C PHE A 114 -6.34 4.93 17.65
N ALA A 115 -7.06 5.93 17.14
CA ALA A 115 -8.36 5.75 16.50
C ALA A 115 -8.21 5.18 15.08
N ILE A 116 -7.78 3.92 14.97
CA ILE A 116 -7.60 3.21 13.70
C ILE A 116 -8.90 2.49 13.33
N SER A 117 -9.58 3.02 12.33
CA SER A 117 -10.89 2.52 11.91
C SER A 117 -10.85 1.26 11.04
N HIS A 118 -9.80 1.01 10.27
CA HIS A 118 -9.67 -0.17 9.39
C HIS A 118 -8.28 -0.75 9.49
N ARG A 119 -8.18 -2.08 9.38
CA ARG A 119 -6.90 -2.76 9.21
C ARG A 119 -6.97 -3.73 8.05
N ALA A 120 -5.83 -3.92 7.39
CA ALA A 120 -5.62 -5.00 6.45
C ALA A 120 -4.39 -5.79 6.92
N GLY A 121 -4.40 -7.10 6.69
CA GLY A 121 -3.38 -8.02 7.21
C GLY A 121 -3.72 -8.65 8.56
N ILE A 122 -2.87 -9.57 9.01
CA ILE A 122 -3.08 -10.36 10.24
C ILE A 122 -2.93 -9.43 11.47
N PRO A 123 -3.88 -9.43 12.43
CA PRO A 123 -3.76 -8.63 13.64
C PRO A 123 -2.50 -8.97 14.43
N LEU A 124 -1.75 -7.95 14.87
CA LEU A 124 -0.58 -8.09 15.75
C LEU A 124 -0.90 -8.77 17.11
N SER A 125 -2.19 -8.95 17.45
CA SER A 125 -2.63 -9.62 18.68
C SER A 125 -2.74 -11.14 18.60
N GLN A 126 -2.32 -11.78 17.50
CA GLN A 126 -2.20 -13.25 17.41
C GLN A 126 -0.75 -13.75 17.26
N ASN A 127 0.25 -12.94 17.60
CA ASN A 127 1.60 -13.44 17.85
C ASN A 127 1.72 -13.98 19.28
N SER A 128 1.08 -15.13 19.54
CA SER A 128 1.67 -16.10 20.48
C SER A 128 2.94 -16.66 19.80
N PRO A 129 4.06 -16.85 20.52
CA PRO A 129 5.33 -17.26 19.90
C PRO A 129 5.30 -18.76 19.58
N SER A 130 4.56 -19.17 18.55
CA SER A 130 4.70 -20.48 17.92
C SER A 130 3.81 -20.59 16.69
N SER A 131 4.35 -20.24 15.51
CA SER A 131 4.37 -21.10 14.31
C SER A 131 4.74 -20.31 13.04
N SER A 132 5.94 -20.59 12.53
CA SER A 132 6.34 -20.56 11.11
C SER A 132 6.02 -19.32 10.27
N SER A 133 7.00 -18.43 10.15
CA SER A 133 7.14 -17.49 9.03
C SER A 133 7.26 -18.24 7.69
N PRO A 134 6.64 -17.78 6.58
CA PRO A 134 6.84 -18.37 5.25
C PRO A 134 8.16 -17.97 4.55
N LEU A 135 9.12 -17.35 5.26
CA LEU A 135 10.39 -16.89 4.66
C LEU A 135 11.66 -17.45 5.31
N SER A 136 11.58 -18.62 5.95
CA SER A 136 12.77 -19.40 6.32
C SER A 136 12.84 -20.69 5.52
N GLN A 137 13.24 -20.58 4.24
CA GLN A 137 13.82 -21.73 3.56
C GLN A 137 15.28 -21.83 4.02
N ASN A 138 15.57 -22.78 4.90
CA ASN A 138 16.94 -23.22 5.13
C ASN A 138 17.49 -23.77 3.81
N PRO A 139 18.73 -23.45 3.40
CA PRO A 139 19.35 -24.10 2.26
C PRO A 139 19.51 -25.60 2.54
N PRO A 140 19.51 -26.46 1.50
CA PRO A 140 19.70 -27.89 1.68
C PRO A 140 21.07 -28.17 2.32
N SER A 141 21.07 -28.98 3.37
CA SER A 141 22.29 -29.52 3.97
C SER A 141 22.96 -30.45 2.96
N TYR A 142 24.14 -30.07 2.47
CA TYR A 142 25.01 -31.01 1.77
C TYR A 142 25.65 -31.93 2.80
N ASP A 143 25.33 -33.22 2.73
CA ASP A 143 26.07 -34.27 3.41
C ASP A 143 27.45 -34.41 2.77
N ASN A 144 28.49 -34.00 3.47
CA ASN A 144 29.87 -34.30 3.12
C ASN A 144 30.37 -35.42 4.04
N SER A 145 29.93 -36.63 3.74
CA SER A 145 30.51 -37.87 4.25
C SER A 145 31.14 -38.62 3.06
N LEU A 146 32.48 -38.71 3.11
CA LEU A 146 33.44 -39.46 2.27
C LEU A 146 32.91 -40.34 1.12
#